data_AF-A0A7Y6IPY2-F1
#
_entry.id   AF-A0A7Y6IPY2-F1
#
_cell.length_a   1.000
_cell.length_b   1.000
_cell.length_c   1.000
_cell.angle_alpha   90.00
_cell.angle_beta   90.00
_cell.angle_gamma   90.00
#
_symmetry.space_group_name_H-M   'P 1'
#
loop_
_entity.id
_entity.type
_entity.pdbx_description
1 polymer ?
#
loop_
_entity_poly.entity_id
_entity_poly.type
_entity_poly.pdbx_seq_one_letter_code
_entity_poly.pdbx_strand_id
1 'polypeptide(L)'
;MTVGELVSDEALARWLPFRGLTGTEPGALPMYCLPHAGGAASAFRVWQRKLPGVAVQPVQPPGRESRHKEPPYLRMAPLVSDLADVVLADVELSAAGRRYTLYGHSLGAIVAFELVREIRRRGGPEPVHLFVSGSDAPHVTEEPGPPVGGMSRPELVALLRGLGGTPEWLLNDPEALDMVLPSVQADFTVKETYVYQEEPPLEVPISALCGETDPRVSPVKLARWLDQTAREFLLHGFDGGHFAVFEQAQRTHRILAEALRPWV
;
A
#
# COMPACT_ATOMS: atom_id res chain seq x y z
N MET A 1 0.14 14.03 29.33
CA MET A 1 0.60 14.12 27.93
C MET A 1 -0.63 13.97 27.07
N THR A 2 -1.02 15.04 26.39
CA THR A 2 -2.25 15.13 25.61
C THR A 2 -2.11 14.42 24.28
N VAL A 3 -3.08 13.55 23.99
CA VAL A 3 -3.30 12.92 22.69
C VAL A 3 -3.75 14.00 21.70
N GLY A 4 -3.11 14.04 20.53
CA GLY A 4 -3.65 14.57 19.29
C GLY A 4 -3.66 16.09 19.12
N GLU A 5 -2.63 16.63 18.45
CA GLU A 5 -2.96 17.64 17.44
C GLU A 5 -3.87 16.93 16.43
N LEU A 6 -5.14 17.33 16.39
CA LEU A 6 -6.08 16.82 15.40
C LEU A 6 -5.46 17.07 14.02
N VAL A 7 -5.21 16.00 13.26
CA VAL A 7 -4.85 16.10 11.85
C VAL A 7 -5.93 16.95 11.18
N SER A 8 -5.54 18.06 10.57
CA SER A 8 -6.51 18.96 9.96
C SER A 8 -7.26 18.25 8.83
N ASP A 9 -8.51 18.66 8.57
CA ASP A 9 -9.27 18.16 7.41
C ASP A 9 -8.49 18.32 6.10
N GLU A 10 -7.66 19.36 6.01
CA GLU A 10 -6.77 19.60 4.88
C GLU A 10 -5.68 18.52 4.76
N ALA A 11 -5.07 18.10 5.88
CA ALA A 11 -4.09 17.03 5.89
C ALA A 11 -4.73 15.68 5.54
N LEU A 12 -5.93 15.38 6.05
CA LEU A 12 -6.70 14.20 5.66
C LEU A 12 -7.01 14.22 4.15
N ALA A 13 -7.50 15.34 3.62
CA ALA A 13 -7.84 15.47 2.20
C ALA A 13 -6.62 15.34 1.27
N ARG A 14 -5.42 15.75 1.72
CA ARG A 14 -4.18 15.57 0.96
C ARG A 14 -3.80 14.10 0.83
N TRP A 15 -3.88 13.33 1.91
CA TRP A 15 -3.55 11.90 1.88
C TRP A 15 -4.66 11.02 1.32
N LEU A 16 -5.92 11.41 1.47
CA LEU A 16 -7.10 10.65 1.05
C LEU A 16 -7.98 11.50 0.10
N PRO A 17 -7.50 11.81 -1.12
CA PRO A 17 -8.16 12.78 -2.02
C PRO A 17 -9.54 12.33 -2.50
N PHE A 18 -9.89 11.05 -2.33
CA PHE A 18 -11.16 10.46 -2.75
C PHE A 18 -12.07 10.08 -1.59
N ARG A 19 -11.75 10.53 -0.36
CA ARG A 19 -12.46 10.15 0.86
C ARG A 19 -13.95 10.40 0.82
N GLY A 20 -14.39 11.51 0.23
CA GLY A 20 -15.81 11.84 0.10
C GLY A 20 -16.60 11.01 -0.91
N LEU A 21 -15.96 10.14 -1.70
CA LEU A 21 -16.64 9.37 -2.77
C LEU A 21 -17.24 8.05 -2.29
N THR A 22 -16.74 7.51 -1.17
CA THR A 22 -17.18 6.27 -0.51
C THR A 22 -17.03 6.38 1.00
N GLY A 23 -17.82 5.65 1.78
CA GLY A 23 -17.76 5.70 3.25
C GLY A 23 -18.72 6.70 3.89
N THR A 24 -19.63 7.27 3.10
CA THR A 24 -20.76 8.07 3.58
C THR A 24 -21.92 7.21 4.10
N GLU A 25 -21.95 5.93 3.72
CA GLU A 25 -22.96 4.98 4.20
C GLU A 25 -22.67 4.57 5.64
N PRO A 26 -23.68 4.48 6.53
CA PRO A 26 -23.49 4.03 7.90
C PRO A 26 -22.81 2.65 7.96
N GLY A 27 -21.72 2.55 8.73
CA GLY A 27 -21.01 1.30 8.98
C GLY A 27 -20.05 0.83 7.89
N ALA A 28 -19.87 1.59 6.80
CA ALA A 28 -18.94 1.21 5.74
C ALA A 28 -17.50 1.12 6.26
N LEU A 29 -16.86 -0.03 6.07
CA LEU A 29 -15.50 -0.33 6.56
C LEU A 29 -14.44 0.39 5.71
N PRO A 30 -13.63 1.32 6.27
CA PRO A 30 -12.53 1.94 5.54
C PRO A 30 -11.48 0.91 5.15
N MET A 31 -11.10 0.89 3.87
CA MET A 31 -9.95 0.16 3.36
C MET A 31 -8.93 1.16 2.81
N TYR A 32 -7.83 1.40 3.54
CA TYR A 32 -6.78 2.27 3.04
C TYR A 32 -5.90 1.49 2.06
N CYS A 33 -5.82 1.98 0.82
CA CYS A 33 -5.09 1.33 -0.26
C CYS A 33 -3.76 2.05 -0.53
N LEU A 34 -2.66 1.38 -0.23
CA LEU A 34 -1.29 1.87 -0.35
C LEU A 34 -0.69 1.43 -1.70
N PRO A 35 -0.27 2.40 -2.56
CA PRO A 35 0.21 2.10 -3.90
C PRO A 35 1.61 1.48 -3.91
N HIS A 36 1.94 0.88 -5.05
CA HIS A 36 3.29 0.47 -5.40
C HIS A 36 4.21 1.67 -5.66
N ALA A 37 5.51 1.41 -5.82
CA ALA A 37 6.49 2.44 -6.16
C ALA A 37 6.11 3.17 -7.45
N GLY A 38 6.11 4.51 -7.42
CA GLY A 38 5.63 5.37 -8.51
C GLY A 38 4.11 5.49 -8.61
N GLY A 39 3.36 4.62 -7.95
CA GLY A 39 1.91 4.62 -7.97
C GLY A 39 1.30 5.72 -7.10
N ALA A 40 0.08 6.12 -7.46
CA ALA A 40 -0.68 7.16 -6.78
C ALA A 40 -2.09 6.67 -6.40
N ALA A 41 -2.88 7.53 -5.77
CA ALA A 41 -4.25 7.21 -5.34
C ALA A 41 -5.15 6.80 -6.53
N SER A 42 -4.86 7.31 -7.73
CA SER A 42 -5.59 6.95 -8.95
C SER A 42 -5.59 5.44 -9.25
N ALA A 43 -4.56 4.69 -8.85
CA ALA A 43 -4.47 3.24 -9.06
C ALA A 43 -5.63 2.47 -8.41
N PHE A 44 -6.16 2.97 -7.29
CA PHE A 44 -7.28 2.35 -6.57
C PHE A 44 -8.59 3.11 -6.73
N ARG A 45 -8.59 4.27 -7.38
CA ARG A 45 -9.83 5.05 -7.63
C ARG A 45 -10.88 4.20 -8.34
N VAL A 46 -10.45 3.35 -9.27
CA VAL A 46 -11.36 2.45 -10.04
C VAL A 46 -11.97 1.32 -9.20
N TRP A 47 -11.47 1.08 -7.98
CA TRP A 47 -12.04 0.12 -7.03
C TRP A 47 -13.17 0.70 -6.19
N GLN A 48 -13.30 2.03 -6.14
CA GLN A 48 -14.40 2.66 -5.43
C GLN A 48 -15.75 2.18 -5.96
N ARG A 49 -16.67 1.88 -5.04
CA ARG A 49 -18.01 1.32 -5.32
C ARG A 49 -18.01 -0.08 -5.95
N LYS A 50 -16.88 -0.80 -5.98
CA LYS A 50 -16.79 -2.20 -6.42
C LYS A 50 -16.89 -3.22 -5.29
N LEU A 51 -16.77 -2.76 -4.05
CA LEU A 51 -16.84 -3.56 -2.83
C LEU A 51 -17.97 -3.03 -1.95
N PRO A 52 -19.19 -3.62 -2.01
CA PRO A 52 -20.28 -3.23 -1.11
C PRO A 52 -19.87 -3.33 0.36
N GLY A 53 -20.27 -2.36 1.17
CA GLY A 53 -19.92 -2.28 2.60
C GLY A 53 -18.49 -1.84 2.90
N VAL A 54 -17.62 -1.69 1.89
CA VAL A 54 -16.25 -1.22 2.04
C VAL A 54 -16.10 0.18 1.45
N ALA A 55 -15.55 1.09 2.24
CA ALA A 55 -15.15 2.41 1.80
C ALA A 55 -13.69 2.36 1.33
N VAL A 56 -13.47 2.24 0.03
CA VAL A 56 -12.11 2.22 -0.54
C VAL A 56 -11.50 3.63 -0.43
N GLN A 57 -10.41 3.74 0.32
CA GLN A 57 -9.68 4.97 0.62
C GLN A 57 -8.27 4.93 -0.02
N PRO A 58 -8.12 5.32 -1.30
CA PRO A 58 -6.81 5.37 -1.94
C PRO A 58 -5.91 6.41 -1.28
N VAL A 59 -4.70 5.99 -0.91
CA VAL A 59 -3.69 6.85 -0.30
C VAL A 59 -2.89 7.58 -1.39
N GLN A 60 -2.68 8.88 -1.22
CA GLN A 60 -1.88 9.76 -2.09
C GLN A 60 -0.56 10.15 -1.41
N PRO A 61 0.55 9.45 -1.70
CA PRO A 61 1.86 9.87 -1.23
C PRO A 61 2.29 11.22 -1.85
N PRO A 62 3.17 11.97 -1.19
CA PRO A 62 3.74 13.20 -1.74
C PRO A 62 4.65 12.93 -2.95
N GLY A 63 4.86 13.97 -3.77
CA GLY A 63 5.74 13.93 -4.94
C GLY A 63 5.04 13.52 -6.24
N ARG A 64 3.73 13.23 -6.22
CA ARG A 64 2.96 12.80 -7.40
C ARG A 64 1.51 13.28 -7.41
N GLU A 65 0.95 13.35 -8.61
CA GLU A 65 -0.41 13.86 -8.90
C GLU A 65 -0.71 15.20 -8.20
N SER A 66 -1.77 15.27 -7.39
CA SER A 66 -2.17 16.49 -6.67
C SER A 66 -1.10 16.98 -5.69
N ARG A 67 -0.15 16.12 -5.30
CA ARG A 67 0.95 16.42 -4.38
C ARG A 67 2.33 16.48 -5.07
N HIS A 68 2.39 16.67 -6.40
CA HIS A 68 3.65 16.67 -7.16
C HIS A 68 4.68 17.72 -6.73
N LYS A 69 4.27 18.82 -6.10
CA LYS A 69 5.18 19.87 -5.59
C LYS A 69 5.78 19.55 -4.22
N GLU A 70 5.29 18.51 -3.56
CA GLU A 70 5.76 18.12 -2.23
C GLU A 70 6.95 17.15 -2.35
N PRO A 71 7.95 17.24 -1.47
CA PRO A 71 9.06 16.31 -1.49
C PRO A 71 8.58 14.89 -1.14
N PRO A 72 8.96 13.85 -1.91
CA PRO A 72 8.67 12.47 -1.54
C PRO A 72 9.52 12.03 -0.35
N TYR A 73 9.06 11.02 0.39
CA TYR A 73 9.86 10.40 1.46
C TYR A 73 10.96 9.53 0.87
N LEU A 74 12.10 9.47 1.57
CA LEU A 74 13.24 8.62 1.22
C LEU A 74 13.47 7.48 2.23
N ARG A 75 12.68 7.43 3.30
CA ARG A 75 12.82 6.47 4.40
C ARG A 75 11.43 5.99 4.85
N MET A 76 11.33 4.72 5.22
CA MET A 76 10.08 4.09 5.65
C MET A 76 9.49 4.73 6.91
N ALA A 77 10.31 4.94 7.94
CA ALA A 77 9.85 5.43 9.25
C ALA A 77 9.08 6.78 9.20
N PRO A 78 9.58 7.86 8.57
CA PRO A 78 8.82 9.11 8.48
C PRO A 78 7.55 8.98 7.62
N LEU A 79 7.59 8.21 6.52
CA LEU A 79 6.41 7.94 5.70
C LEU A 79 5.30 7.25 6.53
N VAL A 80 5.67 6.21 7.26
CA VAL A 80 4.74 5.43 8.09
C VAL A 80 4.23 6.25 9.28
N SER A 81 5.07 7.09 9.87
CA SER A 81 4.66 7.98 10.97
C SER A 81 3.52 8.91 10.55
N ASP A 82 3.68 9.61 9.43
CA ASP A 82 2.70 10.59 8.97
C ASP A 82 1.42 9.88 8.47
N LEU A 83 1.56 8.69 7.89
CA LEU A 83 0.41 7.83 7.54
C LEU A 83 -0.35 7.35 8.78
N ALA A 84 0.34 7.03 9.87
CA ALA A 84 -0.31 6.62 11.11
C ALA A 84 -1.16 7.74 11.70
N ASP A 85 -0.69 8.99 11.65
CA ASP A 85 -1.49 10.15 12.08
C ASP A 85 -2.77 10.29 11.25
N VAL A 86 -2.66 10.18 9.93
CA VAL A 86 -3.80 10.25 8.99
C VAL A 86 -4.81 9.13 9.25
N VAL A 87 -4.34 7.89 9.34
CA VAL A 87 -5.21 6.72 9.54
C VAL A 87 -5.87 6.77 10.90
N LEU A 88 -5.14 7.09 11.97
CA LEU A 88 -5.72 7.22 13.31
C LEU A 88 -6.79 8.31 13.33
N ALA A 89 -6.51 9.49 12.77
CA ALA A 89 -7.49 10.57 12.72
C ALA A 89 -8.76 10.18 11.93
N ASP A 90 -8.61 9.53 10.76
CA ASP A 90 -9.76 9.11 9.96
C ASP A 90 -10.57 7.99 10.63
N VAL A 91 -9.89 7.03 11.26
CA VAL A 91 -10.52 5.91 11.96
C VAL A 91 -11.34 6.38 13.17
N GLU A 92 -10.90 7.41 13.88
CA GLU A 92 -11.69 8.03 14.96
C GLU A 92 -12.93 8.77 14.45
N LEU A 93 -12.88 9.33 13.24
CA LEU A 93 -14.02 10.00 12.60
C LEU A 93 -14.98 9.03 11.91
N SER A 94 -14.55 7.79 11.65
CA SER A 94 -15.29 6.81 10.87
C SER A 94 -16.52 6.27 11.61
N ALA A 95 -17.63 6.15 10.88
CA ALA A 95 -18.86 5.50 11.36
C ALA A 95 -18.72 3.98 11.56
N ALA A 96 -17.58 3.39 11.19
CA ALA A 96 -17.31 1.96 11.36
C ALA A 96 -16.92 1.56 12.80
N GLY A 97 -16.86 2.50 13.75
CA GLY A 97 -16.54 2.21 15.16
C GLY A 97 -15.09 1.77 15.33
N ARG A 98 -14.16 2.58 14.80
CA ARG A 98 -12.69 2.37 14.83
C ARG A 98 -12.18 1.11 14.11
N ARG A 99 -13.05 0.41 13.37
CA ARG A 99 -12.68 -0.71 12.49
C ARG A 99 -12.20 -0.18 11.14
N TYR A 100 -11.14 -0.77 10.61
CA TYR A 100 -10.60 -0.48 9.29
C TYR A 100 -9.80 -1.68 8.79
N THR A 101 -9.43 -1.67 7.51
CA THR A 101 -8.56 -2.65 6.88
C THR A 101 -7.51 -1.94 6.02
N LEU A 102 -6.40 -2.64 5.73
CA LEU A 102 -5.34 -2.13 4.87
C LEU A 102 -5.16 -3.03 3.66
N TYR A 103 -4.91 -2.42 2.50
CA TYR A 103 -4.44 -3.09 1.30
C TYR A 103 -3.17 -2.43 0.82
N GLY A 104 -2.13 -3.20 0.55
CA GLY A 104 -0.89 -2.69 0.00
C GLY A 104 -0.39 -3.54 -1.16
N HIS A 105 0.09 -2.90 -2.23
CA HIS A 105 0.73 -3.59 -3.35
C HIS A 105 2.20 -3.23 -3.50
N SER A 106 3.06 -4.23 -3.71
CA SER A 106 4.51 -4.10 -3.86
C SER A 106 5.11 -3.33 -2.68
N LEU A 107 5.72 -2.16 -2.89
CA LEU A 107 6.16 -1.27 -1.81
C LEU A 107 5.02 -0.98 -0.81
N GLY A 108 3.81 -0.71 -1.30
CA GLY A 108 2.66 -0.44 -0.46
C GLY A 108 2.31 -1.58 0.50
N ALA A 109 2.67 -2.83 0.18
CA ALA A 109 2.47 -3.98 1.07
C ALA A 109 3.38 -3.90 2.31
N ILE A 110 4.64 -3.50 2.12
CA ILE A 110 5.58 -3.27 3.21
C ILE A 110 5.19 -2.03 4.02
N VAL A 111 4.78 -0.95 3.35
CA VAL A 111 4.28 0.26 4.04
C VAL A 111 3.05 -0.06 4.87
N ALA A 112 2.11 -0.86 4.35
CA ALA A 112 0.90 -1.26 5.08
C ALA A 112 1.25 -2.08 6.33
N PHE A 113 2.20 -3.01 6.20
CA PHE A 113 2.66 -3.82 7.33
C PHE A 113 3.33 -2.98 8.42
N GLU A 114 4.25 -2.09 8.04
CA GLU A 114 4.91 -1.19 8.99
C GLU A 114 3.94 -0.19 9.61
N LEU A 115 2.91 0.22 8.88
CA LEU A 115 1.83 1.06 9.38
C LEU A 115 1.03 0.36 10.50
N VAL A 116 0.72 -0.93 10.37
CA VAL A 116 0.10 -1.67 11.48
C VAL A 116 1.00 -1.68 12.71
N ARG A 117 2.29 -1.97 12.52
CA ARG A 117 3.26 -1.98 13.63
C ARG A 117 3.39 -0.61 14.30
N GLU A 118 3.40 0.47 13.52
CA GLU A 118 3.45 1.83 14.05
C GLU A 118 2.19 2.19 14.83
N ILE A 119 1.01 1.89 14.30
CA ILE A 119 -0.25 2.11 14.99
C ILE A 119 -0.30 1.32 16.30
N ARG A 120 0.17 0.06 16.30
CA ARG A 120 0.33 -0.78 17.50
C ARG A 120 1.27 -0.14 18.53
N ARG A 121 2.44 0.36 18.11
CA ARG A 121 3.39 1.07 18.98
C ARG A 121 2.78 2.33 19.61
N ARG A 122 1.86 2.99 18.90
CA ARG A 122 1.08 4.16 19.39
C ARG A 122 -0.12 3.78 20.27
N GLY A 123 -0.40 2.48 20.47
CA GLY A 123 -1.57 2.02 21.22
C GLY A 123 -2.90 2.23 20.49
N GLY A 124 -2.87 2.40 19.17
CA GLY A 124 -4.06 2.53 18.33
C GLY A 124 -4.73 1.18 18.03
N PRO A 125 -5.90 1.20 17.38
CA PRO A 125 -6.60 -0.03 16.98
C PRO A 125 -5.84 -0.73 15.85
N GLU A 126 -5.70 -2.06 15.95
CA GLU A 126 -5.22 -2.87 14.82
C GLU A 126 -6.32 -3.01 13.75
N PRO A 127 -5.97 -3.14 12.46
CA PRO A 127 -6.95 -3.37 11.41
C PRO A 127 -7.61 -4.74 11.57
N VAL A 128 -8.82 -4.89 11.04
CA VAL A 128 -9.55 -6.16 11.06
C VAL A 128 -8.95 -7.19 10.09
N HIS A 129 -8.21 -6.72 9.08
CA HIS A 129 -7.52 -7.53 8.08
C HIS A 129 -6.37 -6.75 7.44
N LEU A 130 -5.32 -7.44 7.02
CA LEU A 130 -4.23 -6.88 6.22
C LEU A 130 -4.10 -7.66 4.90
N PHE A 131 -4.25 -6.96 3.77
CA PHE A 131 -4.01 -7.52 2.45
C PHE A 131 -2.65 -7.06 1.94
N VAL A 132 -1.78 -8.02 1.64
CA VAL A 132 -0.45 -7.78 1.08
C VAL A 132 -0.39 -8.36 -0.32
N SER A 133 0.08 -7.59 -1.28
CA SER A 133 0.07 -8.02 -2.68
C SER A 133 1.40 -7.76 -3.36
N GLY A 134 1.88 -8.71 -4.17
CA GLY A 134 3.06 -8.52 -5.02
C GLY A 134 4.34 -8.15 -4.24
N SER A 135 4.49 -8.69 -3.02
CA SER A 135 5.69 -8.46 -2.21
C SER A 135 6.05 -9.66 -1.37
N ASP A 136 7.33 -10.05 -1.41
CA ASP A 136 7.91 -10.98 -0.44
C ASP A 136 7.70 -10.49 1.00
N ALA A 137 7.72 -11.43 1.95
CA ALA A 137 7.63 -11.09 3.37
C ALA A 137 8.87 -10.33 3.83
N PRO A 138 8.71 -9.35 4.74
CA PRO A 138 9.75 -8.36 5.02
C PRO A 138 11.01 -8.94 5.67
N HIS A 139 10.91 -10.03 6.44
CA HIS A 139 12.03 -10.67 7.14
C HIS A 139 12.88 -11.62 6.28
N VAL A 140 12.40 -12.01 5.10
CA VAL A 140 13.11 -12.94 4.19
C VAL A 140 13.60 -12.27 2.91
N THR A 141 13.59 -10.94 2.90
CA THR A 141 14.19 -10.15 1.82
C THR A 141 15.70 -10.11 2.05
N GLU A 142 16.41 -11.07 1.45
CA GLU A 142 17.86 -11.30 1.64
C GLU A 142 18.75 -10.28 0.93
N GLU A 143 18.22 -9.55 -0.07
CA GLU A 143 18.97 -8.52 -0.79
C GLU A 143 18.30 -7.16 -0.61
N PRO A 144 19.09 -6.07 -0.45
CA PRO A 144 18.56 -4.72 -0.61
C PRO A 144 17.78 -4.63 -1.93
N GLY A 145 16.75 -3.78 -1.99
CA GLY A 145 16.14 -3.44 -3.28
C GLY A 145 17.21 -3.06 -4.32
N PRO A 146 16.89 -3.13 -5.63
CA PRO A 146 17.85 -2.73 -6.66
C PRO A 146 18.44 -1.36 -6.29
N PRO A 147 19.77 -1.14 -6.43
CA PRO A 147 20.45 0.06 -5.95
C PRO A 147 20.09 1.26 -6.83
N VAL A 148 18.85 1.72 -6.72
CA VAL A 148 18.25 2.73 -7.57
C VAL A 148 18.92 4.08 -7.40
N GLY A 149 19.52 4.34 -6.23
CA GLY A 149 20.31 5.55 -6.00
C GLY A 149 21.49 5.71 -6.96
N GLY A 150 21.96 4.60 -7.57
CA GLY A 150 23.02 4.61 -8.58
C GLY A 150 22.55 4.47 -10.03
N MET A 151 21.24 4.29 -10.28
CA MET A 151 20.74 4.05 -11.62
C MET A 151 20.64 5.33 -12.45
N SER A 152 21.12 5.23 -13.69
CA SER A 152 20.85 6.21 -14.74
C SER A 152 19.38 6.19 -15.16
N ARG A 153 18.94 7.27 -15.82
CA ARG A 153 17.58 7.37 -16.36
C ARG A 153 17.21 6.19 -17.28
N PRO A 154 18.04 5.76 -18.25
CA PRO A 154 17.74 4.58 -19.07
C PRO A 154 17.56 3.29 -18.27
N GLU A 155 18.35 3.09 -17.21
CA GLU A 155 18.23 1.91 -16.33
C GLU A 155 16.91 1.92 -15.55
N LEU A 156 16.50 3.07 -15.03
CA LEU A 156 15.19 3.22 -14.37
C LEU A 156 14.03 2.99 -15.32
N VAL A 157 14.11 3.49 -16.56
CA VAL A 157 13.09 3.23 -17.58
C VAL A 157 13.03 1.75 -17.94
N ALA A 158 14.18 1.08 -18.08
CA ALA A 158 14.23 -0.36 -18.32
C ALA A 158 13.65 -1.17 -17.16
N LEU A 159 13.93 -0.77 -15.91
CA LEU A 159 13.35 -1.34 -14.71
C LEU A 159 11.81 -1.19 -14.71
N LEU A 160 11.29 0.02 -14.92
CA LEU A 160 9.84 0.27 -14.99
C LEU A 160 9.16 -0.53 -16.10
N ARG A 161 9.80 -0.61 -17.28
CA ARG A 161 9.29 -1.42 -18.40
C ARG A 161 9.23 -2.91 -18.04
N GLY A 162 10.26 -3.43 -17.37
CA GLY A 162 10.32 -4.83 -16.93
C GLY A 162 9.33 -5.18 -15.82
N LEU A 163 9.00 -4.22 -14.95
CA LEU A 163 7.99 -4.39 -13.90
C LEU A 163 6.56 -4.40 -14.46
N GLY A 164 6.33 -3.77 -15.60
CA GLY A 164 4.99 -3.48 -16.11
C GLY A 164 4.31 -2.37 -15.31
N GLY A 165 3.03 -2.12 -15.59
CA GLY A 165 2.22 -1.13 -14.86
C GLY A 165 2.45 0.34 -15.25
N THR A 166 3.57 0.68 -15.89
CA THR A 166 3.78 2.01 -16.48
C THR A 166 3.41 2.00 -17.97
N PRO A 167 2.51 2.87 -18.44
CA PRO A 167 2.13 2.91 -19.86
C PRO A 167 3.31 3.24 -20.78
N GLU A 168 3.41 2.58 -21.94
CA GLU A 168 4.49 2.84 -22.90
C GLU A 168 4.51 4.29 -23.41
N TRP A 169 3.36 4.95 -23.54
CA TRP A 169 3.35 6.36 -23.94
C TRP A 169 4.08 7.25 -22.91
N LEU A 170 3.99 6.91 -21.62
CA LEU A 170 4.67 7.63 -20.55
C LEU A 170 6.17 7.32 -20.56
N LEU A 171 6.54 6.06 -20.79
CA LEU A 171 7.95 5.65 -20.88
C LEU A 171 8.68 6.21 -22.10
N ASN A 172 7.95 6.62 -23.14
CA ASN A 172 8.49 7.18 -24.37
C ASN A 172 8.40 8.71 -24.44
N ASP A 173 7.82 9.37 -23.42
CA ASP A 173 7.72 10.82 -23.32
C ASP A 173 8.73 11.35 -22.26
N PRO A 174 9.77 12.09 -22.68
CA PRO A 174 10.77 12.63 -21.77
C PRO A 174 10.21 13.59 -20.72
N GLU A 175 9.23 14.42 -21.07
CA GLU A 175 8.64 15.39 -20.14
C GLU A 175 7.76 14.67 -19.11
N ALA A 176 6.99 13.67 -19.55
CA ALA A 176 6.20 12.84 -18.64
C ALA A 176 7.09 12.06 -17.66
N LEU A 177 8.21 11.51 -18.14
CA LEU A 177 9.20 10.85 -17.30
C LEU A 177 9.81 11.78 -16.26
N ASP A 178 10.14 13.02 -16.63
CA ASP A 178 10.72 14.00 -15.70
C ASP A 178 9.78 14.35 -14.54
N MET A 179 8.47 14.26 -14.77
CA MET A 179 7.47 14.45 -13.72
C MET A 179 7.37 13.26 -12.74
N VAL A 180 7.58 12.02 -13.20
CA VAL A 180 7.33 10.82 -12.38
C VAL A 180 8.59 10.20 -11.78
N LEU A 181 9.74 10.31 -12.47
CA LEU A 181 10.97 9.64 -12.08
C LEU A 181 11.48 10.03 -10.68
N PRO A 182 11.41 11.31 -10.24
CA PRO A 182 11.85 11.67 -8.89
C PRO A 182 11.06 10.92 -7.80
N SER A 183 9.74 10.77 -7.98
CA SER A 183 8.87 10.01 -7.08
C SER A 183 9.18 8.52 -7.11
N VAL A 184 9.39 7.96 -8.29
CA VAL A 184 9.75 6.55 -8.48
C VAL A 184 11.08 6.25 -7.78
N GLN A 185 12.11 7.08 -8.00
CA GLN A 185 13.42 6.96 -7.36
C GLN A 185 13.30 7.02 -5.84
N ALA A 186 12.53 7.96 -5.32
CA ALA A 186 12.30 8.10 -3.88
C ALA A 186 11.64 6.85 -3.28
N ASP A 187 10.60 6.31 -3.93
CA ASP A 187 9.92 5.09 -3.47
C ASP A 187 10.84 3.86 -3.49
N PHE A 188 11.65 3.71 -4.54
CA PHE A 188 12.65 2.65 -4.54
C PHE A 188 13.75 2.88 -3.49
N THR A 189 14.11 4.13 -3.19
CA THR A 189 15.06 4.47 -2.11
C THR A 189 14.49 4.08 -0.73
N VAL A 190 13.18 4.27 -0.52
CA VAL A 190 12.49 3.77 0.68
C VAL A 190 12.64 2.25 0.80
N LYS A 191 12.47 1.51 -0.31
CA LYS A 191 12.62 0.05 -0.34
C LYS A 191 14.07 -0.41 -0.17
N GLU A 192 15.00 0.25 -0.84
CA GLU A 192 16.44 -0.03 -0.80
C GLU A 192 17.01 0.16 0.60
N THR A 193 16.60 1.23 1.29
CA THR A 193 17.09 1.56 2.65
C THR A 193 16.26 0.94 3.77
N TYR A 194 15.25 0.12 3.44
CA TYR A 194 14.43 -0.56 4.43
C TYR A 194 15.22 -1.72 5.05
N VAL A 195 15.26 -1.74 6.37
CA VAL A 195 15.88 -2.80 7.16
C VAL A 195 14.83 -3.32 8.11
N TYR A 196 14.43 -4.57 7.90
CA TYR A 196 13.48 -5.24 8.78
C TYR A 196 13.99 -5.25 10.22
N GLN A 197 13.10 -4.92 11.14
CA GLN A 197 13.32 -5.08 12.58
C GLN A 197 12.40 -6.19 13.08
N GLU A 198 12.97 -7.16 13.81
CA GLU A 198 12.20 -8.24 14.41
C GLU A 198 11.25 -7.67 15.48
N GLU A 199 9.98 -8.01 15.37
CA GLU A 199 8.94 -7.69 16.35
C GLU A 199 7.96 -8.86 16.43
N PRO A 200 7.20 -9.01 17.54
CA PRO A 200 6.15 -10.00 17.63
C PRO A 200 5.18 -9.94 16.43
N PRO A 201 4.70 -11.10 15.93
CA PRO A 201 3.70 -11.18 14.87
C PRO A 201 2.47 -10.31 15.17
N LEU A 202 1.75 -9.91 14.12
CA LEU A 202 0.51 -9.16 14.26
C LEU A 202 -0.62 -10.07 14.77
N GLU A 203 -1.56 -9.52 15.55
CA GLU A 203 -2.81 -10.20 15.92
C GLU A 203 -3.91 -10.00 14.85
N VAL A 204 -3.48 -9.82 13.59
CA VAL A 204 -4.30 -9.44 12.43
C VAL A 204 -4.25 -10.54 11.38
N PRO A 205 -5.39 -11.02 10.85
CA PRO A 205 -5.40 -11.94 9.70
C PRO A 205 -4.72 -11.33 8.47
N ILE A 206 -3.90 -12.13 7.77
CA ILE A 206 -3.18 -11.68 6.57
C ILE A 206 -3.62 -12.48 5.35
N SER A 207 -3.99 -11.79 4.27
CA SER A 207 -4.18 -12.40 2.96
C SER A 207 -3.11 -11.89 1.99
N ALA A 208 -2.28 -12.81 1.49
CA ALA A 208 -1.27 -12.55 0.49
C ALA A 208 -1.81 -12.82 -0.93
N LEU A 209 -1.55 -11.91 -1.87
CA LEU A 209 -1.96 -12.02 -3.28
C LEU A 209 -0.73 -11.86 -4.20
N CYS A 210 -0.54 -12.76 -5.18
CA CYS A 210 0.58 -12.64 -6.13
C CYS A 210 0.25 -13.14 -7.53
N GLY A 211 0.94 -12.60 -8.53
CA GLY A 211 1.02 -13.22 -9.85
C GLY A 211 1.93 -14.45 -9.81
N GLU A 212 1.54 -15.55 -10.45
CA GLU A 212 2.32 -16.79 -10.52
C GLU A 212 3.59 -16.66 -11.36
N THR A 213 3.61 -15.71 -12.31
CA THR A 213 4.78 -15.41 -13.14
C THR A 213 5.40 -14.06 -12.78
N ASP A 214 5.17 -13.57 -11.55
CA ASP A 214 5.81 -12.36 -11.05
C ASP A 214 7.32 -12.60 -10.82
N PRO A 215 8.23 -11.98 -11.59
CA PRO A 215 9.66 -12.21 -11.44
C PRO A 215 10.24 -11.58 -10.16
N ARG A 216 9.46 -10.78 -9.43
CA ARG A 216 9.90 -10.04 -8.24
C ARG A 216 9.58 -10.74 -6.93
N VAL A 217 8.72 -11.75 -6.96
CA VAL A 217 8.18 -12.39 -5.78
C VAL A 217 8.42 -13.88 -5.89
N SER A 218 9.07 -14.44 -4.87
CA SER A 218 9.23 -15.89 -4.79
C SER A 218 8.02 -16.47 -4.08
N PRO A 219 7.34 -17.51 -4.62
CA PRO A 219 6.26 -18.18 -3.90
C PRO A 219 6.67 -18.65 -2.51
N VAL A 220 7.93 -19.07 -2.35
CA VAL A 220 8.50 -19.49 -1.06
C VAL A 220 8.60 -18.31 -0.11
N LYS A 221 9.15 -17.17 -0.55
CA LYS A 221 9.33 -15.96 0.29
C LYS A 221 8.00 -15.28 0.61
N LEU A 222 7.06 -15.30 -0.32
CA LEU A 222 5.70 -14.83 -0.12
C LEU A 222 4.95 -15.65 0.93
N ALA A 223 5.08 -16.98 0.92
CA ALA A 223 4.45 -17.83 1.92
C ALA A 223 4.94 -17.50 3.35
N ARG A 224 6.13 -16.92 3.50
CA ARG A 224 6.67 -16.50 4.82
C ARG A 224 5.90 -15.36 5.46
N TRP A 225 4.95 -14.71 4.77
CA TRP A 225 3.99 -13.81 5.43
C TRP A 225 3.21 -14.50 6.56
N LEU A 226 3.09 -15.84 6.53
CA LEU A 226 2.54 -16.64 7.63
C LEU A 226 3.27 -16.42 8.96
N ASP A 227 4.56 -16.08 8.96
CA ASP A 227 5.34 -15.84 10.18
C ASP A 227 5.05 -14.45 10.78
N GLN A 228 4.40 -13.55 10.03
CA GLN A 228 4.16 -12.17 10.44
C GLN A 228 2.76 -11.96 11.05
N THR A 229 1.99 -13.04 11.22
CA THR A 229 0.68 -13.04 11.90
C THR A 229 0.54 -14.21 12.86
N ALA A 230 -0.11 -13.98 14.01
CA ALA A 230 -0.58 -15.01 14.93
C ALA A 230 -2.01 -15.50 14.61
N ARG A 231 -2.62 -14.95 13.56
CA ARG A 231 -3.99 -15.26 13.10
C ARG A 231 -3.96 -16.01 11.78
N GLU A 232 -5.13 -16.11 11.15
CA GLU A 232 -5.27 -16.79 9.87
C GLU A 232 -4.40 -16.14 8.79
N PHE A 233 -3.72 -16.98 8.02
CA PHE A 233 -2.97 -16.60 6.83
C PHE A 233 -3.55 -17.33 5.62
N LEU A 234 -3.84 -16.57 4.55
CA LEU A 234 -4.30 -17.11 3.27
C LEU A 234 -3.42 -16.60 2.13
N LEU A 235 -3.13 -17.46 1.15
CA LEU A 235 -2.36 -17.13 -0.04
C LEU A 235 -3.20 -17.35 -1.30
N HIS A 236 -3.23 -16.35 -2.19
CA HIS A 236 -3.99 -16.36 -3.43
C HIS A 236 -3.07 -16.08 -4.64
N GLY A 237 -2.89 -17.09 -5.50
CA GLY A 237 -2.15 -16.96 -6.77
C GLY A 237 -3.03 -16.45 -7.93
N PHE A 238 -2.45 -15.67 -8.84
CA PHE A 238 -3.10 -15.10 -10.02
C PHE A 238 -2.32 -15.46 -11.29
N ASP A 239 -3.01 -15.80 -12.36
CA ASP A 239 -2.37 -16.00 -13.66
C ASP A 239 -1.76 -14.67 -14.16
N GLY A 240 -0.45 -14.60 -14.32
CA GLY A 240 0.25 -13.43 -14.85
C GLY A 240 1.34 -12.86 -13.93
N GLY A 241 1.83 -11.69 -14.29
CA GLY A 241 2.98 -11.05 -13.66
C GLY A 241 2.64 -10.18 -12.44
N HIS A 242 3.53 -9.23 -12.14
CA HIS A 242 3.44 -8.37 -10.94
C HIS A 242 2.08 -7.68 -10.77
N PHE A 243 1.50 -7.17 -11.86
CA PHE A 243 0.24 -6.43 -11.87
C PHE A 243 -1.01 -7.28 -12.14
N ALA A 244 -0.90 -8.61 -12.19
CA ALA A 244 -2.03 -9.52 -12.47
C ALA A 244 -3.23 -9.30 -11.53
N VAL A 245 -2.96 -8.90 -10.28
CA VAL A 245 -3.99 -8.57 -9.27
C VAL A 245 -4.84 -7.34 -9.66
N PHE A 246 -4.30 -6.40 -10.42
CA PHE A 246 -5.05 -5.25 -10.95
C PHE A 246 -5.71 -5.58 -12.28
N GLU A 247 -5.01 -6.33 -13.14
CA GLU A 247 -5.53 -6.78 -14.44
C GLU A 247 -6.76 -7.68 -14.26
N GLN A 248 -6.79 -8.47 -13.19
CA GLN A 248 -7.91 -9.33 -12.78
C GLN A 248 -8.70 -8.75 -11.61
N ALA A 249 -8.99 -7.44 -11.63
CA ALA A 249 -9.62 -6.73 -10.51
C ALA A 249 -10.91 -7.41 -9.97
N GLN A 250 -11.74 -8.02 -10.81
CA GLN A 250 -12.96 -8.72 -10.34
C GLN A 250 -12.64 -9.92 -9.44
N ARG A 251 -11.55 -10.64 -9.72
CA ARG A 251 -11.09 -11.74 -8.85
C ARG A 251 -10.55 -11.19 -7.53
N THR A 252 -9.75 -10.13 -7.60
CA THR A 252 -9.24 -9.42 -6.42
C THR A 252 -10.39 -8.95 -5.54
N HIS A 253 -11.38 -8.25 -6.08
CA HIS A 253 -12.52 -7.77 -5.31
C HIS A 253 -13.32 -8.91 -4.65
N ARG A 254 -13.45 -10.08 -5.29
CA ARG A 254 -14.12 -11.24 -4.66
C ARG A 254 -13.35 -11.75 -3.44
N ILE A 255 -12.03 -11.86 -3.54
CA ILE A 255 -11.16 -12.28 -2.43
C ILE A 255 -11.28 -11.29 -1.26
N LEU A 256 -11.19 -9.99 -1.55
CA LEU A 256 -11.33 -8.94 -0.54
C LEU A 256 -12.71 -8.99 0.14
N ALA A 257 -13.78 -9.10 -0.64
CA ALA A 257 -15.15 -9.16 -0.10
C ALA A 257 -15.39 -10.42 0.74
N GLU A 258 -14.85 -11.57 0.33
CA GLU A 258 -14.96 -12.83 1.08
C GLU A 258 -14.30 -12.74 2.46
N ALA A 259 -13.08 -12.22 2.52
CA ALA A 259 -12.32 -12.04 3.76
C ALA A 259 -12.97 -10.98 4.68
N LEU A 260 -13.54 -9.92 4.11
CA LEU A 260 -14.14 -8.82 4.88
C LEU A 260 -15.60 -9.06 5.29
N ARG A 261 -16.24 -10.13 4.81
CA ARG A 261 -17.65 -10.48 5.09
C ARG A 261 -18.06 -10.44 6.58
N PRO A 262 -17.21 -10.82 7.56
CA PRO A 262 -17.58 -10.72 8.97
C PRO A 262 -17.71 -9.28 9.50
N TRP A 263 -17.24 -8.29 8.72
CA TRP A 263 -17.05 -6.91 9.17
C TRP A 263 -17.93 -5.89 8.43
N VAL A 264 -18.59 -6.30 7.34
CA VAL A 264 -19.39 -5.45 6.44
C VAL A 264 -20.86 -5.85 6.40
#